data_AF-A0A2H0QCY6-F1
#
_entry.id   AF-A0A2H0QCY6-F1
#
_cell.length_a   1.000
_cell.length_b   1.000
_cell.length_c   1.000
_cell.angle_alpha   90.00
_cell.angle_beta   90.00
_cell.angle_gamma   90.00
#
_symmetry.space_group_name_H-M   'P 1'
#
loop_
_entity.id
_entity.type
_entity.pdbx_description
1 polymer ?
#
loop_
_entity_poly.entity_id
_entity_poly.type
_entity_poly.pdbx_seq_one_letter_code
_entity_poly.pdbx_strand_id
1 'polypeptide(L)'
;KCSGDKKYFSFLKVLFKSQANWAFTEESIPTLKRIAKIGGMSEEDFDTCMANEKIEEEILQTKKEAVEILEVKSTPTIFINGLEYDGRRTHEDVAEHIDGYLTN
;
A
#
# COMPACT_ATOMS: atom_id res chain seq x y z
N LYS A 1 7.41 4.36 2.94
CA LYS A 1 7.60 5.69 3.52
C LYS A 1 9.08 5.92 3.85
N CYS A 2 9.69 5.18 4.78
CA CYS A 2 11.08 5.42 5.22
C CYS A 2 12.20 5.04 4.23
N SER A 3 11.95 4.13 3.28
CA SER A 3 12.98 3.65 2.35
C SER A 3 13.23 4.54 1.11
N GLY A 4 12.55 5.69 1.04
CA GLY A 4 12.62 6.64 -0.08
C GLY A 4 11.90 6.16 -1.36
N ASP A 5 11.69 7.09 -2.28
CA ASP A 5 10.84 6.86 -3.47
C ASP A 5 11.41 5.81 -4.42
N LYS A 6 12.73 5.74 -4.56
CA LYS A 6 13.41 4.80 -5.46
C LYS A 6 13.09 3.34 -5.15
N LYS A 7 12.86 2.99 -3.88
CA LYS A 7 12.61 1.61 -3.44
C LYS A 7 11.12 1.32 -3.22
N TYR A 8 10.25 2.33 -3.32
CA TYR A 8 8.85 2.24 -2.92
C TYR A 8 8.10 1.10 -3.63
N PHE A 9 8.07 1.10 -4.97
CA PHE A 9 7.35 0.08 -5.73
C PHE A 9 7.98 -1.31 -5.63
N SER A 10 9.31 -1.39 -5.50
CA SER A 10 10.00 -2.66 -5.27
C SER A 10 9.60 -3.29 -3.94
N PHE A 11 9.52 -2.49 -2.87
CA PHE A 11 9.00 -2.96 -1.58
C PHE A 11 7.53 -3.37 -1.66
N LEU A 12 6.67 -2.54 -2.26
CA LEU A 12 5.25 -2.88 -2.42
C LEU A 12 5.06 -4.21 -3.14
N LYS A 13 5.78 -4.43 -4.24
CA LYS A 13 5.71 -5.68 -5.01
C LYS A 13 6.06 -6.90 -4.14
N VAL A 14 7.12 -6.82 -3.35
CA VAL A 14 7.51 -7.91 -2.44
C VAL A 14 6.45 -8.10 -1.35
N LEU A 15 6.01 -7.02 -0.70
CA LEU A 15 5.02 -7.08 0.38
C LEU A 15 3.71 -7.71 -0.08
N PHE A 16 3.16 -7.30 -1.24
CA PHE A 16 1.94 -7.91 -1.78
C PHE A 16 2.17 -9.36 -2.21
N LYS A 17 3.30 -9.68 -2.84
CA LYS A 17 3.61 -11.06 -3.24
C LYS A 17 3.72 -12.01 -2.05
N SER A 18 4.25 -11.54 -0.91
CA SER A 18 4.42 -12.34 0.30
C SER A 18 3.35 -12.07 1.37
N GLN A 19 2.21 -11.48 1.01
CA GLN A 19 1.21 -11.00 1.98
C GLN A 19 0.77 -12.08 2.97
N ALA A 20 0.51 -13.29 2.50
CA ALA A 20 0.12 -14.42 3.34
C ALA A 20 1.15 -14.75 4.45
N ASN A 21 2.42 -14.40 4.25
CA ASN A 21 3.49 -14.74 5.18
C ASN A 21 3.68 -13.71 6.30
N TRP A 22 3.17 -12.48 6.15
CA TRP A 22 3.38 -11.41 7.13
C TRP A 22 2.11 -10.70 7.60
N ALA A 23 1.05 -10.62 6.80
CA ALA A 23 -0.10 -9.78 7.13
C ALA A 23 -1.09 -10.45 8.10
N PHE A 24 -1.12 -11.78 8.11
CA PHE A 24 -2.10 -12.59 8.85
C PHE A 24 -1.44 -13.57 9.81
N THR A 25 -0.27 -13.22 10.31
CA THR A 25 0.56 -14.07 11.19
C THR A 25 0.96 -13.31 12.45
N GLU A 26 1.23 -14.03 13.53
CA GLU A 26 1.73 -13.44 14.78
C GLU A 26 3.16 -12.86 14.63
N GLU A 27 3.90 -13.35 13.63
CA GLU A 27 5.28 -12.99 13.31
C GLU A 27 5.39 -11.83 12.31
N SER A 28 4.38 -10.94 12.27
CA SER A 28 4.29 -9.87 11.26
C SER A 28 5.51 -8.94 11.28
N ILE A 29 5.81 -8.33 12.44
CA ILE A 29 6.90 -7.36 12.57
C ILE A 29 8.28 -8.00 12.32
N PRO A 30 8.62 -9.15 12.91
CA PRO A 30 9.88 -9.85 12.60
C PRO A 30 10.01 -10.20 11.11
N THR A 31 8.92 -10.63 10.45
CA THR A 31 8.93 -10.94 9.02
C THR A 31 9.11 -9.70 8.17
N LEU A 32 8.43 -8.59 8.51
CA LEU A 32 8.61 -7.30 7.84
C LEU A 32 10.04 -6.77 7.99
N LYS A 33 10.67 -6.92 9.17
CA LYS A 33 12.09 -6.56 9.38
C LYS A 33 13.03 -7.36 8.48
N ARG A 34 12.78 -8.67 8.31
CA ARG A 34 13.55 -9.52 7.37
C ARG A 34 13.37 -9.07 5.92
N ILE A 35 12.14 -8.74 5.51
CA ILE A 35 11.85 -8.21 4.16
C ILE A 35 12.58 -6.88 3.95
N ALA A 36 12.53 -5.98 4.93
CA ALA A 36 13.22 -4.68 4.90
C ALA A 36 14.74 -4.86 4.71
N LYS A 37 15.34 -5.80 5.44
CA LYS A 37 16.76 -6.16 5.33
C LYS A 37 17.14 -6.65 3.94
N ILE A 38 16.34 -7.53 3.34
CA ILE A 38 16.54 -8.00 1.95
C ILE A 38 16.44 -6.84 0.95
N GLY A 39 15.55 -5.87 1.20
CA GLY A 39 15.44 -4.64 0.41
C GLY A 39 16.54 -3.60 0.67
N GLY A 40 17.56 -3.95 1.47
CA GLY A 40 18.71 -3.12 1.77
C GLY A 40 18.43 -1.97 2.74
N MET A 41 17.55 -2.20 3.72
CA MET A 41 17.37 -1.34 4.89
C MET A 41 18.17 -1.93 6.05
N SER A 42 18.85 -1.11 6.84
CA SER A 42 19.52 -1.61 8.05
C SER A 42 18.48 -1.93 9.14
N GLU A 43 18.90 -2.67 10.17
CA GLU A 43 18.02 -2.94 11.32
C GLU A 43 17.72 -1.67 12.12
N GLU A 44 18.70 -0.78 12.25
CA GLU A 44 18.55 0.54 12.89
C GLU A 44 17.58 1.44 12.12
N ASP A 45 17.67 1.47 10.79
CA ASP A 45 16.72 2.21 9.95
C ASP A 45 15.30 1.66 10.10
N PHE A 46 15.14 0.34 10.25
CA PHE A 46 13.85 -0.29 10.49
C PHE A 46 13.26 0.10 11.84
N ASP A 47 14.04 -0.02 12.91
CA ASP A 47 13.57 0.29 14.25
C ASP A 47 13.25 1.79 14.37
N THR A 48 14.08 2.65 13.77
CA THR A 48 13.83 4.10 13.67
C THR A 48 12.55 4.40 12.87
N CYS A 49 12.33 3.70 11.77
CA CYS A 49 11.11 3.86 10.96
C CYS A 49 9.85 3.46 11.74
N MET A 50 9.91 2.34 12.46
CA MET A 50 8.80 1.83 13.26
C MET A 50 8.47 2.71 14.47
N ALA A 51 9.45 3.47 14.98
CA ALA A 51 9.27 4.41 16.08
C ALA A 51 8.92 5.84 15.62
N ASN A 52 8.73 6.08 14.32
CA ASN A 52 8.51 7.42 13.78
C ASN A 52 7.02 7.84 13.90
N GLU A 53 6.69 8.54 14.99
CA GLU A 53 5.34 9.03 15.28
C GLU A 53 4.75 9.89 14.16
N LYS A 54 5.57 10.73 13.51
CA LYS A 54 5.09 11.57 12.41
C LYS A 54 4.59 10.73 11.22
N ILE A 55 5.30 9.66 10.88
CA ILE A 55 4.88 8.76 9.80
C ILE A 55 3.62 8.00 10.21
N GLU A 56 3.50 7.61 11.47
CA GLU A 56 2.30 6.98 12.01
C GLU A 56 1.08 7.92 11.88
N GLU A 57 1.21 9.16 12.33
CA GLU A 57 0.16 10.19 12.24
C GLU A 57 -0.28 10.43 10.78
N GLU A 58 0.68 10.56 9.85
CA GLU A 58 0.38 10.71 8.43
C GLU A 58 -0.41 9.51 7.86
N ILE A 59 -0.06 8.28 8.27
CA ILE A 59 -0.77 7.06 7.85
C ILE A 59 -2.19 7.03 8.43
N LEU A 60 -2.35 7.36 9.71
CA LEU A 60 -3.64 7.41 10.38
C LEU A 60 -4.55 8.47 9.76
N GLN A 61 -4.01 9.64 9.45
CA GLN A 61 -4.74 10.72 8.78
C GLN A 61 -5.16 10.31 7.37
N THR A 62 -4.27 9.71 6.57
CA THR A 62 -4.62 9.20 5.23
C THR A 62 -5.75 8.17 5.30
N LYS A 63 -5.69 7.25 6.28
CA LYS A 63 -6.76 6.26 6.50
C LYS A 63 -8.08 6.94 6.87
N LYS A 64 -8.03 7.94 7.76
CA LYS A 64 -9.21 8.69 8.20
C LYS A 64 -9.89 9.40 7.03
N GLU A 65 -9.12 10.11 6.20
CA GLU A 65 -9.64 10.79 5.01
C GLU A 65 -10.26 9.80 4.01
N ALA A 66 -9.63 8.66 3.79
CA ALA A 66 -10.18 7.62 2.92
C ALA A 66 -11.55 7.09 3.40
N VAL A 67 -11.73 6.97 4.72
CA VAL A 67 -13.01 6.48 5.30
C VAL A 67 -14.06 7.58 5.37
N GLU A 68 -13.70 8.78 5.82
CA GLU A 68 -14.66 9.86 6.12
C GLU A 68 -15.02 10.70 4.88
N ILE A 69 -14.06 10.94 3.98
CA ILE A 69 -14.25 11.83 2.82
C ILE A 69 -14.55 11.00 1.56
N LEU A 70 -13.78 9.93 1.35
CA LEU A 70 -13.94 9.08 0.17
C LEU A 70 -14.90 7.89 0.40
N GLU A 71 -15.45 7.76 1.61
CA GLU A 71 -16.40 6.70 1.99
C GLU A 71 -15.94 5.27 1.68
N VAL A 72 -14.63 5.00 1.73
CA VAL A 72 -14.07 3.67 1.43
C VAL A 72 -14.55 2.64 2.47
N LYS A 73 -15.27 1.61 1.99
CA LYS A 73 -15.88 0.55 2.83
C LYS A 73 -15.11 -0.77 2.82
N SER A 74 -14.30 -1.02 1.79
CA SER A 74 -13.54 -2.26 1.65
C SER A 74 -12.30 -2.05 0.79
N THR A 75 -11.39 -3.02 0.77
CA THR A 75 -10.15 -2.95 -0.02
C THR A 75 -10.05 -4.12 -1.00
N PRO A 76 -9.60 -3.90 -2.25
CA PRO A 76 -9.29 -2.60 -2.83
C PRO A 76 -10.57 -1.83 -3.24
N THR A 77 -10.57 -0.50 -3.04
CA THR A 77 -11.46 0.45 -3.73
C THR A 77 -10.62 1.25 -4.71
N ILE A 78 -11.12 1.44 -5.93
CA ILE A 78 -10.42 2.10 -7.02
C ILE A 78 -11.23 3.35 -7.40
N PHE A 79 -10.56 4.48 -7.56
CA PHE A 79 -11.15 5.70 -8.08
C PHE A 79 -10.55 6.01 -9.45
N ILE A 80 -11.39 6.27 -10.45
CA ILE A 80 -10.96 6.61 -11.81
C ILE A 80 -11.60 7.95 -12.15
N ASN A 81 -10.76 8.95 -12.45
CA ASN A 81 -11.18 10.35 -12.66
C ASN A 81 -12.03 10.93 -11.51
N GLY A 82 -11.74 10.53 -10.27
CA GLY A 82 -12.43 11.01 -9.06
C GLY A 82 -13.75 10.31 -8.74
N LEU A 83 -14.19 9.37 -9.58
CA LEU A 83 -15.38 8.55 -9.33
C LEU A 83 -14.97 7.15 -8.85
N GLU A 84 -15.70 6.61 -7.88
CA GLU A 84 -15.50 5.22 -7.45
C GLU A 84 -15.83 4.26 -8.60
N TYR A 85 -14.93 3.32 -8.87
CA TYR A 85 -15.13 2.24 -9.82
C TYR A 85 -15.82 1.06 -9.12
N ASP A 86 -17.07 0.81 -9.52
CA ASP A 86 -17.95 -0.24 -8.97
C ASP A 86 -17.89 -1.58 -9.72
N GLY A 87 -17.11 -1.63 -10.81
CA GLY A 87 -16.93 -2.80 -11.64
C GLY A 87 -16.08 -3.91 -11.01
N ARG A 88 -15.88 -5.00 -11.77
CA ARG A 88 -15.02 -6.10 -11.36
C ARG A 88 -13.58 -5.60 -11.24
N ARG A 89 -12.92 -5.88 -10.13
CA ARG A 89 -11.57 -5.37 -9.83
C ARG A 89 -10.45 -6.27 -10.35
N THR A 90 -10.67 -6.91 -11.50
CA THR A 90 -9.59 -7.62 -12.20
C THR A 90 -8.72 -6.61 -12.94
N HIS A 91 -7.50 -7.00 -13.30
CA HIS A 91 -6.62 -6.13 -14.08
C HIS A 91 -7.27 -5.79 -15.43
N GLU A 92 -7.85 -6.78 -16.10
CA GLU A 92 -8.46 -6.65 -17.42
C GLU A 92 -9.66 -5.69 -17.40
N ASP A 93 -10.57 -5.86 -16.45
CA ASP A 93 -11.79 -5.04 -16.34
C ASP A 93 -11.48 -3.57 -16.03
N VAL A 94 -10.46 -3.31 -15.20
CA VAL A 94 -10.02 -1.95 -14.85
C VAL A 94 -9.31 -1.31 -16.05
N ALA A 95 -8.46 -2.06 -16.77
CA ALA A 95 -7.76 -1.57 -17.94
C ALA A 95 -8.74 -1.17 -19.06
N GLU A 96 -9.73 -2.01 -19.36
CA GLU A 96 -10.78 -1.71 -20.34
C GLU A 96 -11.54 -0.42 -19.99
N HIS A 97 -11.87 -0.25 -18.70
CA HIS A 97 -12.54 0.97 -18.24
C HIS A 97 -11.68 2.22 -18.41
N ILE A 98 -10.37 2.13 -18.15
CA ILE A 98 -9.43 3.24 -18.34
C ILE A 98 -9.27 3.57 -19.84
N ASP A 99 -9.11 2.56 -20.69
CA ASP A 99 -8.91 2.73 -22.14
C ASP A 99 -10.08 3.48 -22.81
N GLY A 100 -11.30 3.32 -22.27
CA GLY A 100 -12.47 4.10 -22.69
C GLY A 100 -12.35 5.62 -22.51
N TYR A 101 -11.47 6.09 -21.61
CA TYR A 101 -11.19 7.53 -21.43
C TYR A 101 -10.00 8.03 -22.26
N LEU A 102 -9.12 7.14 -22.70
CA LEU A 102 -7.86 7.48 -23.38
C LEU A 102 -7.98 7.53 -24.91
N THR A 103 -9.08 7.01 -25.46
CA THR A 103 -9.30 6.86 -26.91
C THR A 103 -10.09 8.01 -27.55
N ASN A 104 -10.27 9.12 -26.83
CA ASN A 104 -10.84 10.38 -27.34
C ASN A 104 -9.77 11.39 -27.76
#